data_AF-A0A7W4NRG8-F1
#
_entry.id   AF-A0A7W4NRG8-F1
#
_cell.length_a   1.000
_cell.length_b   1.000
_cell.length_c   1.000
_cell.angle_alpha   90.00
_cell.angle_beta   90.00
_cell.angle_gamma   90.00
#
_symmetry.space_group_name_H-M   'P 1'
#
loop_
_entity.id
_entity.type
_entity.pdbx_description
1 polymer ?
#
loop_
_entity_poly.entity_id
_entity_poly.type
_entity_poly.pdbx_seq_one_letter_code
_entity_poly.pdbx_strand_id
1 'polypeptide(L)'
;MTANRTVYLAGDLVFRPGAVAIFDRLRALCREAGLEGLAPFDGQAGIESLPPGLDTILKIVTADRALMDRCAGGIFCLDPFRRAADMDPGTAVEIGYMMAQGKPLAGYTTDGRPYPEKVAAYRIAAWNDTLRPRITPDAPVGSGAMEDADGILAHSDGMVQNGMTEGFIRLSGGTVAVHDDFYQAFAIAAADLARRLP
;
A
#
# COMPACT_ATOMS: atom_id res chain seq x y z
N MET A 1 12.34 -2.40 29.39
CA MET A 1 11.25 -2.39 28.39
C MET A 1 11.85 -2.91 27.10
N THR A 2 11.38 -4.04 26.58
CA THR A 2 11.78 -4.51 25.24
C THR A 2 11.26 -3.53 24.21
N ALA A 3 12.07 -3.16 23.22
CA ALA A 3 11.63 -2.25 22.15
C ALA A 3 10.45 -2.86 21.38
N ASN A 4 9.39 -2.09 21.16
CA ASN A 4 8.24 -2.55 20.38
C ASN A 4 8.63 -2.66 18.91
N ARG A 5 8.63 -3.87 18.35
CA ARG A 5 8.95 -4.16 16.95
C ARG A 5 7.80 -4.79 16.17
N THR A 6 6.57 -4.61 16.67
CA THR A 6 5.36 -5.02 15.96
C THR A 6 5.13 -4.09 14.77
N VAL A 7 4.88 -4.66 13.59
CA VAL A 7 4.62 -3.92 12.36
C VAL A 7 3.32 -4.38 11.72
N TYR A 8 2.49 -3.44 11.31
CA TYR A 8 1.24 -3.74 10.62
C TYR A 8 1.54 -4.11 9.15
N LEU A 9 0.96 -5.21 8.68
CA LEU A 9 1.12 -5.69 7.31
C LEU A 9 -0.15 -5.42 6.52
N ALA A 10 -0.04 -4.60 5.48
CA ALA A 10 -1.18 -4.08 4.75
C ALA A 10 -1.04 -4.21 3.23
N GLY A 11 -2.16 -4.20 2.52
CA GLY A 11 -2.25 -4.43 1.09
C GLY A 11 -3.55 -5.11 0.70
N ASP A 12 -3.74 -5.35 -0.59
CA ASP A 12 -4.84 -6.15 -1.14
C ASP A 12 -4.76 -7.65 -0.79
N LEU A 13 -3.80 -8.05 0.04
CA LEU A 13 -3.42 -9.43 0.32
C LEU A 13 -4.56 -10.26 0.91
N VAL A 14 -5.44 -9.63 1.69
CA VAL A 14 -6.64 -10.27 2.26
C VAL A 14 -7.63 -10.73 1.18
N PHE A 15 -7.54 -10.15 -0.03
CA PHE A 15 -8.38 -10.50 -1.18
C PHE A 15 -7.69 -11.48 -2.14
N ARG A 16 -6.40 -11.77 -1.94
CA ARG A 16 -5.64 -12.67 -2.82
C ARG A 16 -5.92 -14.14 -2.50
N PRO A 17 -5.91 -15.04 -3.51
CA PRO A 17 -5.94 -16.47 -3.26
C PRO A 17 -4.81 -16.89 -2.32
N GLY A 18 -5.13 -17.67 -1.28
CA GLY A 18 -4.14 -18.13 -0.31
C GLY A 18 -3.63 -17.04 0.65
N ALA A 19 -4.44 -16.01 0.94
CA ALA A 19 -4.11 -14.90 1.84
C ALA A 19 -3.38 -15.32 3.12
N VAL A 20 -3.85 -16.37 3.81
CA VAL A 20 -3.21 -16.89 5.04
C VAL A 20 -1.76 -17.31 4.78
N ALA A 21 -1.52 -18.10 3.73
CA ALA A 21 -0.17 -18.55 3.38
C ALA A 21 0.75 -17.40 2.97
N ILE A 22 0.20 -16.38 2.30
CA ILE A 22 0.93 -15.14 1.98
C ILE A 22 1.38 -14.48 3.28
N PHE A 23 0.47 -14.20 4.21
CA PHE A 23 0.81 -13.56 5.48
C PHE A 23 1.78 -14.38 6.33
N ASP A 24 1.65 -15.72 6.36
CA ASP A 24 2.60 -16.58 7.07
C ASP A 24 4.02 -16.46 6.52
N ARG A 25 4.15 -16.33 5.18
CA ARG A 25 5.44 -16.07 4.54
C ARG A 25 5.97 -14.68 4.86
N LEU A 26 5.11 -13.65 4.84
CA LEU A 26 5.50 -12.29 5.22
C LEU A 26 5.96 -12.20 6.67
N ARG A 27 5.26 -12.88 7.59
CA ARG A 27 5.66 -12.99 9.01
C ARG A 27 7.03 -13.65 9.15
N ALA A 28 7.34 -14.67 8.35
CA ALA A 28 8.66 -15.29 8.36
C ALA A 28 9.75 -14.29 7.96
N LEU A 29 9.52 -13.51 6.90
CA LEU A 29 10.44 -12.46 6.46
C LEU A 29 10.57 -11.33 7.50
N CYS A 30 9.49 -10.95 8.19
CA CYS A 30 9.56 -10.04 9.33
C CYS A 30 10.48 -10.57 10.43
N ARG A 31 10.34 -11.84 10.82
CA ARG A 31 11.19 -12.47 11.84
C ARG A 31 12.66 -12.47 11.44
N GLU A 32 12.95 -12.75 10.17
CA GLU A 32 14.32 -12.67 9.61
C GLU A 32 14.90 -11.25 9.72
N ALA A 33 14.07 -10.21 9.58
CA ALA A 33 14.43 -8.81 9.76
C ALA A 33 14.41 -8.33 11.24
N GLY A 34 14.10 -9.20 12.20
CA GLY A 34 13.99 -8.83 13.62
C GLY A 34 12.71 -8.07 13.99
N LEU A 35 11.66 -8.20 13.17
CA LEU A 35 10.33 -7.61 13.34
C LEU A 35 9.28 -8.67 13.69
N GLU A 36 8.16 -8.21 14.25
CA GLU A 36 6.95 -9.02 14.45
C GLU A 36 5.82 -8.50 13.55
N GLY A 37 5.53 -9.22 12.46
CA GLY A 37 4.49 -8.82 11.52
C GLY A 37 3.09 -9.20 12.01
N LEU A 38 2.17 -8.23 12.05
CA LEU A 38 0.75 -8.42 12.38
C LEU A 38 -0.10 -8.23 11.11
N ALA A 39 -0.84 -9.27 10.75
CA ALA A 39 -1.79 -9.27 9.64
C ALA A 39 -3.18 -8.79 10.13
N PRO A 40 -4.05 -8.29 9.24
CA PRO A 40 -5.43 -7.91 9.58
C PRO A 40 -6.19 -9.04 10.32
N PHE A 41 -5.98 -10.28 9.91
CA PHE A 41 -6.60 -11.45 10.54
C PHE A 41 -6.26 -11.62 12.03
N ASP A 42 -5.14 -11.09 12.52
CA ASP A 42 -4.73 -11.20 13.92
C ASP A 42 -5.59 -10.38 14.89
N GLY A 43 -6.38 -9.42 14.37
CA GLY A 43 -7.37 -8.66 15.15
C GLY A 43 -8.79 -9.18 15.02
N GLN A 44 -9.04 -10.13 14.11
CA GLN A 44 -10.39 -10.40 13.60
C GLN A 44 -11.05 -11.67 14.13
N ALA A 45 -10.45 -12.36 15.11
CA ALA A 45 -10.95 -13.64 15.61
C ALA A 45 -12.45 -13.62 15.96
N GLY A 46 -13.20 -14.58 15.40
CA GLY A 46 -14.65 -14.70 15.54
C GLY A 46 -15.45 -13.84 14.57
N ILE A 47 -14.86 -12.81 13.94
CA ILE A 47 -15.54 -11.97 12.95
C ILE A 47 -15.68 -12.70 11.62
N GLU A 48 -14.74 -13.59 11.28
CA GLU A 48 -14.74 -14.41 10.06
C GLU A 48 -15.96 -15.34 9.94
N SER A 49 -16.62 -15.63 11.08
CA SER A 49 -17.82 -16.47 11.13
C SER A 49 -19.13 -15.68 10.96
N LEU A 50 -19.07 -14.35 10.94
CA LEU A 50 -20.24 -13.49 10.81
C LEU A 50 -20.68 -13.40 9.34
N PRO A 51 -21.99 -13.22 9.08
CA PRO A 51 -22.46 -12.99 7.72
C PRO A 51 -21.90 -11.68 7.15
N PRO A 52 -21.62 -11.60 5.84
CA PRO A 52 -21.23 -10.35 5.19
C PRO A 52 -22.31 -9.27 5.40
N GLY A 53 -21.89 -8.05 5.75
CA GLY A 53 -22.80 -6.94 6.00
C GLY A 53 -22.13 -5.78 6.71
N LEU A 54 -22.86 -4.66 6.83
CA LEU A 54 -22.37 -3.41 7.44
C LEU A 54 -21.73 -3.65 8.81
N ASP A 55 -22.43 -4.35 9.71
CA ASP A 55 -21.95 -4.60 11.07
C ASP A 55 -20.65 -5.40 11.10
N THR A 56 -20.52 -6.41 10.23
CA THR A 56 -19.30 -7.23 10.11
C THR A 56 -18.15 -6.39 9.59
N ILE A 57 -18.38 -5.53 8.59
CA ILE A 57 -17.36 -4.62 8.07
C ILE A 57 -16.92 -3.60 9.14
N LEU A 58 -17.85 -3.03 9.90
CA LEU A 58 -17.49 -2.09 10.97
C LEU A 58 -16.66 -2.78 12.07
N LYS A 59 -16.93 -4.05 12.38
CA LYS A 59 -16.09 -4.84 13.29
C LYS A 59 -14.69 -5.08 12.75
N ILE A 60 -14.56 -5.41 11.46
CA ILE A 60 -13.27 -5.55 10.76
C ILE A 60 -12.48 -4.25 10.84
N VAL A 61 -13.08 -3.13 10.43
CA VAL A 61 -12.44 -1.80 10.47
C VAL A 61 -12.01 -1.43 11.90
N THR A 62 -12.84 -1.75 12.90
CA THR A 62 -12.49 -1.51 14.32
C THR A 62 -11.27 -2.34 14.75
N ALA A 63 -11.23 -3.62 14.35
CA ALA A 63 -10.12 -4.51 14.66
C ALA A 63 -8.81 -4.05 13.97
N ASP A 64 -8.87 -3.71 12.68
CA ASP A 64 -7.70 -3.27 11.91
C ASP A 64 -7.13 -1.95 12.45
N ARG A 65 -8.00 -1.03 12.83
CA ARG A 65 -7.58 0.19 13.54
C ARG A 65 -6.86 -0.12 14.86
N ALA A 66 -7.39 -1.06 15.65
CA ALA A 66 -6.76 -1.47 16.91
C ALA A 66 -5.42 -2.21 16.70
N LEU A 67 -5.23 -2.90 15.58
CA LEU A 67 -3.93 -3.42 15.12
C LEU A 67 -2.96 -2.27 14.85
N MET A 68 -3.36 -1.34 13.99
CA MET A 68 -2.55 -0.19 13.64
C MET A 68 -2.15 0.62 14.87
N ASP A 69 -3.04 0.86 15.82
CA ASP A 69 -2.78 1.66 17.04
C ASP A 69 -1.63 1.10 17.89
N ARG A 70 -1.50 -0.22 18.02
CA ARG A 70 -0.46 -0.85 18.84
C ARG A 70 0.86 -1.12 18.11
N CYS A 71 0.85 -1.19 16.78
CA CYS A 71 2.05 -1.40 15.98
C CYS A 71 3.02 -0.22 16.08
N ALA A 72 4.32 -0.49 16.03
CA ALA A 72 5.38 0.50 16.01
C ALA A 72 5.58 1.13 14.61
N GLY A 73 5.25 0.41 13.55
CA GLY A 73 5.33 0.86 12.15
C GLY A 73 4.45 0.03 11.22
N GLY A 74 4.49 0.32 9.92
CA GLY A 74 3.68 -0.39 8.92
C GLY A 74 4.44 -0.68 7.62
N ILE A 75 4.13 -1.82 7.00
CA ILE A 75 4.65 -2.23 5.69
C ILE A 75 3.46 -2.44 4.75
N PHE A 76 3.42 -1.69 3.66
CA PHE A 76 2.26 -1.59 2.78
C PHE A 76 2.58 -2.11 1.38
N CYS A 77 1.69 -2.91 0.81
CA CYS A 77 1.73 -3.30 -0.60
C CYS A 77 1.12 -2.20 -1.47
N LEU A 78 1.86 -1.76 -2.48
CA LEU A 78 1.47 -0.73 -3.45
C LEU A 78 1.18 -1.32 -4.84
N ASP A 79 1.02 -2.64 -4.92
CA ASP A 79 0.66 -3.29 -6.17
C ASP A 79 -0.67 -2.75 -6.71
N PRO A 80 -0.79 -2.61 -8.05
CA PRO A 80 -2.05 -2.22 -8.65
C PRO A 80 -3.16 -3.25 -8.35
N PHE A 81 -4.33 -2.76 -7.96
CA PHE A 81 -5.45 -3.58 -7.49
C PHE A 81 -6.57 -3.61 -8.52
N ARG A 82 -7.24 -4.77 -8.65
CA ARG A 82 -8.38 -4.99 -9.59
C ARG A 82 -8.08 -4.64 -11.05
N ARG A 83 -6.85 -4.85 -11.49
CA ARG A 83 -6.36 -4.54 -12.86
C ARG A 83 -6.40 -3.04 -13.21
N ALA A 84 -6.58 -2.16 -12.23
CA ALA A 84 -6.44 -0.72 -12.41
C ALA A 84 -4.98 -0.29 -12.21
N ALA A 85 -4.71 1.01 -12.34
CA ALA A 85 -3.40 1.58 -12.02
C ALA A 85 -3.16 1.73 -10.50
N ASP A 86 -4.23 2.06 -9.78
CA ASP A 86 -4.19 2.36 -8.36
C ASP A 86 -4.02 1.12 -7.48
N MET A 87 -3.32 1.32 -6.37
CA MET A 87 -3.30 0.37 -5.25
C MET A 87 -4.66 0.27 -4.54
N ASP A 88 -4.79 -0.68 -3.60
CA ASP A 88 -6.00 -0.84 -2.79
C ASP A 88 -6.34 0.43 -1.97
N PRO A 89 -7.57 0.98 -2.09
CA PRO A 89 -7.98 2.17 -1.35
C PRO A 89 -8.06 1.95 0.17
N GLY A 90 -8.32 0.72 0.64
CA GLY A 90 -8.28 0.42 2.08
C GLY A 90 -6.88 0.64 2.63
N THR A 91 -5.88 0.07 1.96
CA THR A 91 -4.46 0.26 2.25
C THR A 91 -4.04 1.73 2.19
N ALA A 92 -4.57 2.52 1.25
CA ALA A 92 -4.31 3.96 1.19
C ALA A 92 -4.80 4.71 2.45
N VAL A 93 -5.97 4.34 2.99
CA VAL A 93 -6.48 4.88 4.25
C VAL A 93 -5.59 4.49 5.42
N GLU A 94 -5.13 3.24 5.48
CA GLU A 94 -4.24 2.74 6.54
C GLU A 94 -2.89 3.47 6.55
N ILE A 95 -2.29 3.72 5.38
CA ILE A 95 -1.08 4.55 5.24
C ILE A 95 -1.32 5.94 5.84
N GLY A 96 -2.42 6.60 5.45
CA GLY A 96 -2.77 7.93 5.97
C GLY A 96 -2.98 7.92 7.49
N TYR A 97 -3.68 6.92 8.01
CA TYR A 97 -3.95 6.77 9.44
C TYR A 97 -2.65 6.61 10.24
N MET A 98 -1.76 5.72 9.82
CA MET A 98 -0.49 5.50 10.53
C MET A 98 0.50 6.65 10.35
N MET A 99 0.51 7.34 9.20
CA MET A 99 1.29 8.56 9.00
C MET A 99 0.87 9.65 9.98
N ALA A 100 -0.44 9.84 10.17
CA ALA A 100 -0.97 10.83 11.12
C ALA A 100 -0.56 10.55 12.58
N GLN A 101 -0.23 9.30 12.91
CA GLN A 101 0.30 8.89 14.21
C GLN A 101 1.83 9.10 14.33
N GLY A 102 2.50 9.57 13.28
CA GLY A 102 3.96 9.74 13.23
C GLY A 102 4.73 8.42 13.20
N LYS A 103 4.09 7.33 12.74
CA LYS A 103 4.72 6.00 12.71
C LYS A 103 5.63 5.85 11.48
N PRO A 104 6.79 5.17 11.61
CA PRO A 104 7.61 4.80 10.46
C PRO A 104 6.85 3.85 9.52
N LEU A 105 6.88 4.15 8.22
CA LEU A 105 6.21 3.37 7.17
C LEU A 105 7.23 2.86 6.16
N ALA A 106 6.94 1.73 5.50
CA ALA A 106 7.67 1.23 4.34
C ALA A 106 6.68 0.72 3.29
N GLY A 107 7.02 0.86 2.01
CA GLY A 107 6.20 0.37 0.91
C GLY A 107 6.93 -0.67 0.08
N TYR A 108 6.18 -1.48 -0.66
CA TYR A 108 6.75 -2.35 -1.68
C TYR A 108 5.77 -2.60 -2.82
N THR A 109 6.29 -2.87 -4.01
CA THR A 109 5.49 -3.29 -5.17
C THR A 109 6.29 -4.16 -6.13
N THR A 110 5.60 -5.00 -6.90
CA THR A 110 6.15 -5.71 -8.05
C THR A 110 6.02 -4.93 -9.36
N ASP A 111 5.30 -3.80 -9.37
CA ASP A 111 5.14 -2.98 -10.57
C ASP A 111 5.86 -1.64 -10.39
N GLY A 112 7.11 -1.61 -10.86
CA GLY A 112 8.00 -0.45 -10.79
C GLY A 112 7.73 0.65 -11.79
N ARG A 113 6.73 0.51 -12.67
CA ARG A 113 6.41 1.53 -13.65
C ARG A 113 5.97 2.84 -12.95
N PRO A 114 6.29 4.02 -13.49
CA PRO A 114 5.69 5.26 -13.03
C PRO A 114 4.16 5.22 -13.10
N TYR A 115 3.49 5.90 -12.18
CA TYR A 115 2.04 5.87 -12.06
C TYR A 115 1.32 6.26 -13.36
N PRO A 116 1.71 7.32 -14.11
CA PRO A 116 1.10 7.64 -15.40
C PRO A 116 1.21 6.53 -16.45
N GLU A 117 2.31 5.76 -16.45
CA GLU A 117 2.43 4.60 -17.35
C GLU A 117 1.44 3.49 -16.99
N LYS A 118 1.18 3.29 -15.69
CA LYS A 118 0.14 2.36 -15.23
C LYS A 118 -1.25 2.82 -15.64
N VAL A 119 -1.55 4.11 -15.52
CA VAL A 119 -2.82 4.69 -15.98
C VAL A 119 -2.97 4.48 -17.49
N ALA A 120 -1.94 4.78 -18.29
CA ALA A 120 -1.96 4.55 -19.73
C ALA A 120 -2.20 3.07 -20.08
N ALA A 121 -1.51 2.15 -19.41
CA ALA A 121 -1.69 0.71 -19.63
C ALA A 121 -3.12 0.25 -19.29
N TYR A 122 -3.71 0.76 -18.21
CA TYR A 122 -5.10 0.49 -17.85
C TYR A 122 -6.07 1.03 -18.90
N ARG A 123 -5.90 2.29 -19.34
CA ARG A 123 -6.70 2.92 -20.41
C ARG A 123 -6.70 2.08 -21.68
N ILE A 124 -5.53 1.62 -22.11
CA ILE A 124 -5.39 0.77 -23.30
C ILE A 124 -6.15 -0.54 -23.12
N ALA A 125 -5.95 -1.22 -22.00
CA ALA A 125 -6.51 -2.55 -21.77
C ALA A 125 -8.04 -2.54 -21.55
N ALA A 126 -8.57 -1.53 -20.85
CA ALA A 126 -9.97 -1.48 -20.46
C ALA A 126 -10.85 -0.69 -21.45
N TRP A 127 -10.28 0.33 -22.11
CA TRP A 127 -11.04 1.30 -22.91
C TRP A 127 -10.54 1.45 -24.35
N ASN A 128 -9.42 0.81 -24.70
CA ASN A 128 -8.79 0.92 -26.02
C ASN A 128 -8.44 2.37 -26.41
N ASP A 129 -8.02 3.17 -25.42
CA ASP A 129 -7.46 4.51 -25.61
C ASP A 129 -6.20 4.70 -24.75
N THR A 130 -5.58 5.88 -24.81
CA THR A 130 -4.34 6.16 -24.05
C THR A 130 -4.30 7.62 -23.61
N LEU A 131 -3.30 7.93 -22.79
CA LEU A 131 -3.07 9.29 -22.31
C LEU A 131 -2.60 10.21 -23.45
N ARG A 132 -2.99 11.48 -23.34
CA ARG A 132 -2.53 12.57 -24.22
C ARG A 132 -1.85 13.67 -23.41
N PRO A 133 -0.97 14.47 -24.03
CA PRO A 133 -0.39 15.63 -23.35
C PRO A 133 -1.51 16.57 -22.85
N ARG A 134 -1.41 16.98 -21.59
CA ARG A 134 -2.33 17.95 -21.01
C ARG A 134 -1.93 19.36 -21.47
N ILE A 135 -2.88 20.06 -22.07
CA ILE A 135 -2.71 21.43 -22.52
C ILE A 135 -3.54 22.33 -21.61
N THR A 136 -2.92 22.86 -20.55
CA THR A 136 -3.55 23.85 -19.65
C THR A 136 -2.80 25.17 -19.70
N PRO A 137 -3.27 26.16 -20.49
CA PRO A 137 -2.68 27.48 -20.55
C PRO A 137 -2.66 28.21 -19.20
N ASP A 138 -3.64 27.92 -18.33
CA ASP A 138 -3.94 28.73 -17.14
C ASP A 138 -3.71 28.02 -15.79
N ALA A 139 -3.15 26.80 -15.78
CA ALA A 139 -2.92 26.06 -14.54
C ALA A 139 -1.57 25.33 -14.55
N PRO A 140 -0.69 25.56 -13.54
CA PRO A 140 0.54 24.79 -13.41
C PRO A 140 0.20 23.33 -13.04
N VAL A 141 0.70 22.39 -13.84
CA VAL A 141 0.53 20.95 -13.60
C VAL A 141 1.82 20.36 -13.04
N GLY A 142 2.11 20.70 -11.77
CA GLY A 142 3.35 20.25 -11.11
C GLY A 142 3.39 18.75 -10.78
N SER A 143 2.24 18.07 -10.79
CA SER A 143 2.14 16.66 -10.44
C SER A 143 2.10 15.71 -11.65
N GLY A 144 1.90 16.21 -12.88
CA GLY A 144 1.74 15.37 -14.06
C GLY A 144 1.68 16.16 -15.35
N ALA A 145 2.09 15.55 -16.48
CA ALA A 145 2.02 16.20 -17.81
C ALA A 145 0.96 15.61 -18.76
N MET A 146 0.28 14.53 -18.37
CA MET A 146 -0.60 13.75 -19.24
C MET A 146 -2.02 13.69 -18.68
N GLU A 147 -3.03 13.53 -19.53
CA GLU A 147 -4.42 13.32 -19.14
C GLU A 147 -5.06 12.17 -19.91
N ASP A 148 -6.06 11.53 -19.32
CA ASP A 148 -6.84 10.48 -19.97
C ASP A 148 -7.93 11.06 -20.90
N ALA A 149 -8.71 10.18 -21.56
CA ALA A 149 -9.73 10.64 -22.51
C ALA A 149 -10.89 11.40 -21.84
N ASP A 150 -11.04 11.31 -20.51
CA ASP A 150 -12.01 12.05 -19.71
C ASP A 150 -11.44 13.41 -19.25
N GLY A 151 -10.19 13.74 -19.61
CA GLY A 151 -9.50 14.97 -19.23
C GLY A 151 -8.98 14.95 -17.79
N ILE A 152 -8.93 13.78 -17.15
CA ILE A 152 -8.40 13.60 -15.81
C ILE A 152 -6.87 13.50 -15.90
N LEU A 153 -6.18 14.31 -15.10
CA LEU A 153 -4.72 14.34 -15.05
C LEU A 153 -4.18 13.00 -14.52
N ALA A 154 -3.29 12.37 -15.30
CA ALA A 154 -2.40 11.33 -14.80
C ALA A 154 -1.29 12.01 -13.98
N HIS A 155 -1.49 12.04 -12.68
CA HIS A 155 -0.64 12.73 -11.71
C HIS A 155 0.54 11.86 -11.25
N SER A 156 1.26 12.31 -10.22
CA SER A 156 2.34 11.57 -9.55
C SER A 156 3.49 11.14 -10.45
N ASP A 157 3.89 12.01 -11.38
CA ASP A 157 5.13 11.83 -12.14
C ASP A 157 6.32 11.60 -11.18
N GLY A 158 7.10 10.55 -11.46
CA GLY A 158 8.24 10.14 -10.64
C GLY A 158 7.91 9.23 -9.44
N MET A 159 6.65 8.82 -9.27
CA MET A 159 6.20 7.87 -8.25
C MET A 159 5.56 6.64 -8.89
N VAL A 160 5.55 5.51 -8.18
CA VAL A 160 4.93 4.26 -8.64
C VAL A 160 3.44 4.18 -8.30
N GLN A 161 2.96 5.03 -7.39
CA GLN A 161 1.55 5.13 -6.99
C GLN A 161 1.15 6.60 -6.77
N ASN A 162 -0.11 6.80 -6.37
CA ASN A 162 -0.61 8.11 -5.96
C ASN A 162 0.34 8.81 -4.97
N GLY A 163 0.53 10.11 -5.18
CA GLY A 163 1.56 10.88 -4.49
C GLY A 163 1.28 11.04 -3.00
N MET A 164 0.03 10.92 -2.56
CA MET A 164 -0.31 10.94 -1.15
C MET A 164 0.10 9.62 -0.47
N THR A 165 -0.01 8.48 -1.15
CA THR A 165 0.31 7.18 -0.55
C THR A 165 1.82 6.97 -0.48
N GLU A 166 2.50 7.02 -1.63
CA GLU A 166 3.95 6.91 -1.69
C GLU A 166 4.65 8.09 -0.98
N GLY A 167 4.10 9.30 -1.11
CA GLY A 167 4.63 10.49 -0.44
C GLY A 167 4.59 10.36 1.08
N PHE A 168 3.52 9.83 1.68
CA PHE A 168 3.47 9.59 3.13
C PHE A 168 4.49 8.54 3.57
N ILE A 169 4.71 7.48 2.80
CA ILE A 169 5.79 6.53 3.08
C ILE A 169 7.15 7.23 3.09
N ARG A 170 7.44 8.04 2.06
CA ARG A 170 8.70 8.79 1.95
C ARG A 170 8.87 9.84 3.05
N LEU A 171 7.82 10.57 3.39
CA LEU A 171 7.83 11.60 4.44
C LEU A 171 7.96 11.00 5.85
N SER A 172 7.59 9.73 6.05
CA SER A 172 7.91 8.98 7.27
C SER A 172 9.39 8.54 7.36
N GLY A 173 10.21 8.92 6.37
CA GLY A 173 11.61 8.51 6.23
C GLY A 173 11.81 7.12 5.61
N GLY A 174 10.74 6.51 5.07
CA GLY A 174 10.79 5.20 4.42
C GLY A 174 10.99 5.26 2.91
N THR A 175 11.04 4.09 2.30
CA THR A 175 11.15 3.92 0.84
C THR A 175 10.07 2.96 0.31
N VAL A 176 9.86 2.99 -1.00
CA VAL A 176 9.07 1.97 -1.72
C VAL A 176 10.03 1.04 -2.43
N ALA A 177 10.10 -0.22 -1.98
CA ALA A 177 10.90 -1.24 -2.62
C ALA A 177 10.23 -1.74 -3.91
N VAL A 178 11.00 -1.90 -4.97
CA VAL A 178 10.52 -2.37 -6.27
C VAL A 178 11.31 -3.62 -6.64
N HIS A 179 10.62 -4.72 -6.87
CA HIS A 179 11.24 -5.97 -7.32
C HIS A 179 10.21 -6.90 -7.97
N ASP A 180 10.57 -7.59 -9.06
CA ASP A 180 9.64 -8.46 -9.81
C ASP A 180 9.10 -9.63 -8.98
N ASP A 181 9.92 -10.16 -8.06
CA ASP A 181 9.48 -11.09 -7.03
C ASP A 181 8.85 -10.36 -5.83
N PHE A 182 7.59 -10.69 -5.55
CA PHE A 182 6.77 -10.11 -4.48
C PHE A 182 7.39 -10.25 -3.09
N TYR A 183 7.98 -11.40 -2.77
CA TYR A 183 8.54 -11.66 -1.44
C TYR A 183 9.89 -10.96 -1.25
N GLN A 184 10.68 -10.81 -2.32
CA GLN A 184 11.90 -10.00 -2.29
C GLN A 184 11.60 -8.52 -2.16
N ALA A 185 10.57 -8.01 -2.88
CA ALA A 185 10.11 -6.63 -2.71
C ALA A 185 9.74 -6.35 -1.24
N PHE A 186 8.96 -7.26 -0.65
CA PHE A 186 8.61 -7.19 0.77
C PHE A 186 9.83 -7.24 1.69
N ALA A 187 10.77 -8.17 1.46
CA ALA A 187 11.94 -8.36 2.32
C ALA A 187 12.82 -7.09 2.34
N ILE A 188 12.99 -6.41 1.21
CA ILE A 188 13.71 -5.12 1.12
C ILE A 188 12.99 -4.06 1.96
N ALA A 189 11.66 -3.96 1.86
CA ALA A 189 10.88 -3.01 2.65
C ALA A 189 10.91 -3.31 4.16
N ALA A 190 10.86 -4.58 4.54
CA ALA A 190 10.96 -5.02 5.93
C ALA A 190 12.34 -4.69 6.52
N ALA A 191 13.43 -4.94 5.79
CA ALA A 191 14.77 -4.58 6.21
C ALA A 191 14.95 -3.05 6.33
N ASP A 192 14.35 -2.28 5.43
CA ASP A 192 14.35 -0.82 5.52
C ASP A 192 13.65 -0.32 6.79
N LEU A 193 12.46 -0.83 7.09
CA LEU A 193 11.70 -0.45 8.28
C LEU A 193 12.43 -0.87 9.57
N ALA A 194 13.01 -2.08 9.59
CA ALA A 194 13.73 -2.60 10.76
C ALA A 194 14.88 -1.70 11.22
N ARG A 195 15.60 -1.06 10.28
CA ARG A 195 16.69 -0.12 10.59
C ARG A 195 16.22 1.18 11.26
N ARG A 196 14.93 1.51 11.13
CA ARG A 196 14.33 2.76 11.62
C ARG A 196 13.52 2.57 12.90
N LEU A 197 13.26 1.32 13.30
CA LEU A 197 12.62 1.00 14.57
C LEU A 197 13.69 0.79 15.67
N PRO A 198 13.40 1.20 16.92
CA PRO A 198 14.32 1.05 18.05
C PRO A 198 14.57 -0.42 18.43
#